data_AF-A0A2N5KTN0-F1
#
_entry.id   AF-A0A2N5KTN0-F1
#
_cell.length_a   1.000
_cell.length_b   1.000
_cell.length_c   1.000
_cell.angle_alpha   90.00
_cell.angle_beta   90.00
_cell.angle_gamma   90.00
#
_symmetry.space_group_name_H-M   'P 1'
#
loop_
_entity.id
_entity.type
_entity.pdbx_description
1 polymer ?
#
loop_
_entity_poly.entity_id
_entity_poly.type
_entity_poly.pdbx_seq_one_letter_code
_entity_poly.pdbx_strand_id
1 'polypeptide(L)'
;LQRRAHNILDRAEEAGELRVALSAIREARGNLELLAKLLGELDESPRVNVLVSPEWLELRTVIVGALEPYPDARGSVLRALEGGGNG
;
A
#
# COMPACT_ATOMS: atom_id res chain seq x y z
N LEU A 1 -19.13 -8.24 15.82
CA LEU A 1 -18.02 -9.13 16.25
C LEU A 1 -17.25 -8.55 17.41
N GLN A 2 -16.81 -7.29 17.34
CA GLN A 2 -16.12 -6.57 18.43
C GLN A 2 -16.78 -6.68 19.82
N ARG A 3 -18.09 -6.44 19.93
CA ARG A 3 -18.83 -6.59 21.21
C ARG A 3 -18.75 -8.00 21.81
N ARG A 4 -18.73 -9.04 20.97
CA ARG A 4 -18.60 -10.43 21.44
C ARG A 4 -17.19 -10.74 21.93
N ALA A 5 -16.16 -10.23 21.24
CA ALA A 5 -14.77 -10.38 21.67
C ALA A 5 -14.53 -9.68 23.02
N HIS A 6 -15.11 -8.48 23.21
CA HIS A 6 -15.03 -7.76 24.49
C HIS A 6 -15.73 -8.53 25.62
N ASN A 7 -16.95 -9.00 25.42
CA ASN A 7 -17.64 -9.78 26.45
C ASN A 7 -16.92 -11.09 26.84
N ILE A 8 -16.18 -11.71 25.91
CA ILE A 8 -15.37 -12.91 26.21
C ILE A 8 -14.11 -12.52 26.99
N LEU A 9 -13.51 -11.37 26.67
CA LEU A 9 -12.38 -10.81 27.40
C LEU A 9 -12.77 -10.55 28.85
N ASP A 10 -13.85 -9.80 29.09
CA ASP A 10 -14.30 -9.44 30.45
C ASP A 10 -14.47 -10.70 31.31
N ARG A 11 -15.15 -11.72 30.77
CA ARG A 11 -15.37 -13.01 31.46
C ARG A 11 -14.09 -13.80 31.70
N ALA A 12 -13.12 -13.73 30.78
CA ALA A 12 -11.85 -14.43 30.91
C ALA A 12 -10.95 -13.75 31.95
N GLU A 13 -10.98 -12.42 32.02
CA GLU A 13 -10.28 -11.64 33.05
C GLU A 13 -10.85 -11.92 34.44
N GLU A 14 -12.18 -11.89 34.59
CA GLU A 14 -12.87 -12.26 35.83
C GLU A 14 -12.54 -13.69 36.30
N ALA A 15 -12.38 -14.63 35.36
CA ALA A 15 -12.05 -16.03 35.64
C ALA A 15 -10.54 -16.30 35.81
N GLY A 16 -9.67 -15.30 35.59
CA GLY A 16 -8.21 -15.49 35.60
C GLY A 16 -7.67 -16.33 34.43
N GLU A 17 -8.48 -16.57 33.39
CA GLU A 17 -8.16 -17.37 32.22
C GLU A 17 -7.36 -16.54 31.19
N LEU A 18 -6.13 -16.17 31.56
CA LEU A 18 -5.30 -15.22 30.81
C LEU A 18 -5.05 -15.64 29.35
N ARG A 19 -5.02 -16.95 29.05
CA ARG A 19 -4.89 -17.44 27.66
C ARG A 19 -6.13 -17.15 26.81
N VAL A 20 -7.31 -17.24 27.42
CA VAL A 20 -8.57 -16.92 26.76
C VAL A 20 -8.67 -15.41 26.56
N ALA A 21 -8.28 -14.62 27.56
CA ALA A 21 -8.19 -13.17 27.47
C ALA A 21 -7.26 -12.71 26.32
N LEU A 22 -6.05 -13.27 26.24
CA LEU A 22 -5.11 -12.99 25.15
C LEU A 22 -5.68 -13.33 23.76
N SER A 23 -6.44 -14.41 23.65
CA SER A 23 -7.11 -14.78 22.40
C SER A 23 -8.22 -13.80 22.04
N ALA A 24 -9.04 -13.39 23.01
CA ALA A 24 -10.09 -12.40 22.82
C ALA A 24 -9.54 -11.02 22.40
N ILE A 25 -8.43 -10.57 23.00
CA ILE A 25 -7.73 -9.33 22.62
C ILE A 25 -7.24 -9.41 21.17
N ARG A 26 -6.71 -10.56 20.74
CA ARG A 26 -6.25 -10.74 19.35
C ARG A 26 -7.40 -10.56 18.35
N GLU A 27 -8.55 -11.18 18.63
CA GLU A 27 -9.75 -11.03 17.80
C GLU A 27 -10.29 -9.60 17.82
N ALA A 28 -10.29 -8.92 18.96
CA ALA A 28 -10.70 -7.53 19.07
C ALA A 28 -9.84 -6.60 18.19
N ARG A 29 -8.51 -6.78 18.20
CA ARG A 29 -7.58 -6.04 17.34
C ARG A 29 -7.80 -6.35 15.85
N GLY A 30 -8.03 -7.61 15.48
CA GLY A 30 -8.35 -7.96 14.09
C GLY A 30 -9.63 -7.29 13.59
N ASN A 31 -10.65 -7.18 14.45
CA ASN A 31 -11.88 -6.45 14.11
C ASN A 31 -11.63 -4.94 13.90
N LEU A 32 -10.79 -4.31 14.74
CA LEU A 32 -10.42 -2.90 14.59
C LEU A 32 -9.65 -2.64 13.29
N GLU A 33 -8.69 -3.50 12.98
CA GLU A 33 -7.91 -3.43 11.75
C GLU A 33 -8.81 -3.55 10.51
N LEU A 34 -9.76 -4.48 10.51
CA LEU A 34 -10.74 -4.63 9.43
C LEU A 34 -11.62 -3.38 9.26
N LEU A 35 -12.05 -2.77 10.37
CA LEU A 35 -12.83 -1.54 10.33
C LEU A 35 -12.01 -0.37 9.79
N ALA A 36 -10.76 -0.22 10.22
CA ALA A 36 -9.87 0.83 9.74
C ALA A 36 -9.61 0.70 8.22
N LYS A 37 -9.43 -0.53 7.71
CA LYS A 37 -9.35 -0.81 6.26
C LYS A 37 -10.62 -0.43 5.53
N LEU A 38 -11.78 -0.83 6.06
CA LEU A 38 -13.08 -0.56 5.45
C LEU A 38 -13.39 0.94 5.37
N LEU A 39 -13.01 1.70 6.41
CA LEU A 39 -13.17 3.15 6.47
C LEU A 39 -12.10 3.91 5.67
N GLY A 40 -11.08 3.22 5.15
CA GLY A 40 -9.96 3.85 4.45
C GLY A 40 -8.98 4.59 5.37
N GLU A 41 -9.08 4.40 6.68
CA GLU A 41 -8.14 4.95 7.67
C GLU A 41 -6.80 4.20 7.68
N LEU A 42 -6.78 2.98 7.13
CA LEU A 42 -5.58 2.19 6.92
C LEU A 42 -5.39 1.94 5.42
N ASP A 43 -4.42 2.62 4.81
CA ASP A 43 -4.03 2.38 3.41
C ASP A 43 -3.05 1.20 3.33
N GLU A 44 -3.56 0.05 2.92
CA GLU A 44 -2.76 -1.15 2.60
C GLU A 44 -2.63 -1.37 1.10
N SER A 45 -2.99 -0.39 0.28
CA SER A 45 -2.90 -0.54 -1.16
C SER A 45 -1.46 -0.86 -1.54
N PRO A 46 -1.21 -1.94 -2.30
CA PRO A 46 0.14 -2.28 -2.71
C PRO A 46 0.72 -1.11 -3.54
N ARG A 47 1.81 -0.53 -3.04
CA ARG A 47 2.53 0.54 -3.75
C ARG A 47 3.39 -0.11 -4.83
N VAL A 48 2.98 0.05 -6.08
CA VAL A 48 3.77 -0.39 -7.23
C VAL A 48 4.78 0.71 -7.56
N ASN A 49 6.06 0.43 -7.35
CA ASN A 49 7.12 1.29 -7.85
C ASN A 49 7.30 1.06 -9.37
N VAL A 50 6.58 1.85 -10.17
CA VAL A 50 6.62 1.75 -11.64
C VAL A 50 8.04 1.98 -12.19
N LEU A 51 8.89 2.75 -11.48
CA LEU A 51 10.25 3.05 -11.95
C LEU A 51 11.16 1.82 -12.05
N VAL A 52 10.84 0.74 -11.32
CA VAL A 52 11.61 -0.52 -11.34
C VAL A 52 10.88 -1.65 -12.06
N SER A 53 9.69 -1.39 -12.61
CA SER A 53 8.96 -2.40 -13.40
C SER A 53 9.73 -2.67 -14.71
N PRO A 54 9.97 -3.95 -15.06
CA PRO A 54 10.59 -4.32 -16.34
C PRO A 54 9.85 -3.74 -17.54
N GLU A 55 8.51 -3.73 -17.49
CA GLU A 55 7.64 -3.20 -18.54
C GLU A 55 7.85 -1.70 -18.74
N TRP A 56 8.05 -0.96 -17.65
CA TRP A 56 8.37 0.46 -17.71
C TRP A 56 9.76 0.72 -18.31
N LEU A 57 10.76 -0.09 -17.96
CA LEU A 57 12.11 0.01 -18.52
C LEU A 57 12.13 -0.31 -20.03
N GLU A 58 11.35 -1.31 -20.45
CA GLU A 58 11.18 -1.66 -21.86
C GLU A 58 10.51 -0.52 -22.63
N LEU A 59 9.40 0.02 -22.10
CA LEU A 59 8.70 1.15 -22.70
C LEU A 59 9.62 2.36 -22.89
N ARG A 60 10.42 2.71 -21.88
CA ARG A 60 11.40 3.80 -21.97
C ARG A 60 12.42 3.55 -23.09
N THR A 61 12.92 2.32 -23.19
CA THR A 61 13.87 1.93 -24.24
C THR A 61 13.26 2.08 -25.62
N VAL A 62 12.03 1.60 -25.81
CA VAL A 62 11.31 1.71 -27.09
C VAL A 62 11.07 3.17 -27.46
N ILE A 63 10.63 4.02 -26.52
CA ILE A 63 10.39 5.45 -26.77
C ILE A 63 11.70 6.15 -27.17
N VAL A 64 12.79 5.92 -26.44
CA VAL A 64 14.09 6.55 -26.74
C VAL A 64 14.62 6.08 -28.09
N GLY A 65 14.53 4.79 -28.39
CA GLY A 65 14.93 4.23 -29.69
C GLY A 65 14.11 4.80 -30.85
N ALA A 66 12.80 4.93 -30.68
CA ALA A 66 11.92 5.53 -31.70
C ALA A 66 12.24 7.00 -31.99
N LEU A 67 12.86 7.71 -31.04
CA LEU A 67 13.26 9.11 -31.18
C LEU A 67 14.64 9.30 -31.83
N GLU A 68 15.45 8.24 -32.01
CA GLU A 68 16.79 8.34 -32.62
C GLU A 68 16.78 9.03 -34.00
N PRO A 69 15.84 8.73 -34.92
CA PRO A 69 15.81 9.39 -36.23
C PRO A 69 15.35 10.85 -36.18
N TYR A 70 14.86 11.33 -35.02
CA TYR A 70 14.19 12.63 -34.86
C TYR A 70 14.87 13.49 -33.78
N PRO A 71 16.04 14.09 -34.06
CA PRO A 71 16.87 14.78 -33.07
C PRO A 71 16.16 15.97 -32.39
N ASP A 72 15.35 16.74 -33.13
CA ASP A 72 14.59 17.87 -32.57
C ASP A 72 13.49 17.41 -31.60
N ALA A 73 12.82 16.30 -31.92
CA ALA A 73 11.82 15.70 -31.04
C ALA A 73 12.47 15.14 -29.77
N ARG A 74 13.60 14.43 -29.91
CA ARG A 74 14.40 13.95 -28.79
C ARG A 74 14.82 15.07 -27.84
N GLY A 75 15.33 16.18 -28.37
CA GLY A 75 15.73 17.35 -27.57
C GLY A 75 14.55 18.01 -26.85
N SER A 76 13.36 18.00 -27.46
CA SER A 76 12.15 18.54 -26.83
C SER A 76 11.68 17.67 -25.66
N VAL A 77 11.73 16.35 -25.81
CA VAL A 77 11.39 15.40 -24.72
C VAL A 77 12.38 15.50 -23.56
N LEU A 78 13.69 15.59 -23.83
CA LEU A 78 14.71 15.72 -22.77
C LEU A 78 14.50 16.98 -21.91
N ARG A 79 14.25 18.12 -22.55
CA ARG A 79 13.95 19.38 -21.83
C ARG A 79 12.69 19.28 -20.97
N ALA A 80 11.66 18.59 -21.47
CA ALA A 80 10.44 18.37 -20.70
C ALA A 80 10.68 17.48 -19.47
N LEU A 81 11.53 16.46 -19.59
CA LEU A 81 11.90 15.58 -18.47
C LEU A 81 12.76 16.31 -17.42
N GLU A 82 13.69 17.16 -17.84
CA GLU A 82 14.51 17.99 -16.94
C GLU A 82 13.67 19.01 -16.15
N GLY A 83 12.63 19.57 -16.77
CA GLY A 83 11.70 20.49 -16.11
C GLY A 83 10.72 19.82 -15.15
N GLY A 84 10.44 18.52 -15.31
CA GLY A 84 9.50 17.76 -14.50
C GLY A 84 10.09 17.13 -13.22
N GLY A 85 11.42 17.16 -13.04
CA GLY A 85 12.11 16.51 -11.92
C GLY A 85 12.01 17.21 -10.55
N ASN A 86 11.28 18.33 -10.46
CA ASN A 86 11.12 19.12 -9.22
C ASN A 86 9.72 18.96 -8.56
N GLY A 87 9.00 17.88 -8.89
CA GLY A 87 7.67 17.58 -8.35
C GLY A 87 7.67 16.51 -7.27
#